data_AF-A0A4R1JX41-F1
#
_entry.id   AF-A0A4R1JX41-F1
#
_cell.length_a   1.000
_cell.length_b   1.000
_cell.length_c   1.000
_cell.angle_alpha   90.00
_cell.angle_beta   90.00
_cell.angle_gamma   90.00
#
_symmetry.space_group_name_H-M   'P 1'
#
loop_
_entity.id
_entity.type
_entity.pdbx_description
1 polymer ?
#
loop_
_entity_poly.entity_id
_entity_poly.type
_entity_poly.pdbx_seq_one_letter_code
_entity_poly.pdbx_strand_id
1 'polypeptide(L)'
;MAVMDFLIKNYFSLNSISIITGLKNAIAKNPSLQFDVAASLKSPMNIDRSSIINTTPEGQKFNELYDALAMSPEFQKLFTSIFKDGNRFNVKFEIADHVYEDNNPTKKEVNATTSEDPVTKNIIIKISKQILLAGNIGKSQTRIENAKTILHECVHAYLFVKANNPTIGTDFVKILNTMYPAANEQHNFMFDKMIPTMQKVLSEIRDLVTTQRGRNVLDKEVTMHPTQNPLTSTSWIWSEYYKYLSIKGLEEATSFKKDFPNPSDQLDLFIDYLRHGKNELDR
;
A
#
# COMPACT_ATOMS: atom_id res chain seq x y z
N MET A 1 1.30 18.24 -20.19
CA MET A 1 -0.15 18.01 -20.37
C MET A 1 -0.80 17.71 -19.01
N ALA A 2 -0.67 18.61 -18.02
CA ALA A 2 -0.79 18.17 -16.61
C ALA A 2 -1.78 18.97 -15.75
N VAL A 3 -1.59 20.29 -15.61
CA VAL A 3 -2.45 21.10 -14.71
C VAL A 3 -3.70 21.59 -15.41
N MET A 4 -3.54 22.21 -16.58
CA MET A 4 -4.67 22.85 -17.26
C MET A 4 -5.66 21.82 -17.81
N ASP A 5 -5.17 20.71 -18.35
CA ASP A 5 -6.02 19.59 -18.79
C ASP A 5 -6.78 18.96 -17.62
N PHE A 6 -6.16 18.88 -16.44
CA PHE A 6 -6.85 18.41 -15.23
C PHE A 6 -7.92 19.40 -14.78
N LEU A 7 -7.62 20.69 -14.74
CA LEU A 7 -8.60 21.73 -14.40
C LEU A 7 -9.77 21.71 -15.38
N ILE A 8 -9.51 21.63 -16.68
CA ILE A 8 -10.54 21.54 -17.73
C ILE A 8 -11.39 20.28 -17.55
N LYS A 9 -10.77 19.10 -17.39
CA LYS A 9 -11.49 17.84 -17.16
C LYS A 9 -12.35 17.85 -15.89
N ASN A 10 -11.95 18.63 -14.89
CA ASN A 10 -12.68 18.78 -13.64
C ASN A 10 -13.52 20.06 -13.59
N TYR A 11 -13.78 20.68 -14.75
CA TYR A 11 -14.59 21.89 -14.90
C TYR A 11 -14.21 23.02 -13.93
N PHE A 12 -12.91 23.13 -13.62
CA PHE A 12 -12.39 24.08 -12.64
C PHE A 12 -13.11 24.02 -11.29
N SER A 13 -13.52 22.82 -10.87
CA SER A 13 -14.15 22.61 -9.57
C SER A 13 -13.29 23.18 -8.44
N LEU A 14 -13.92 23.66 -7.38
CA LEU A 14 -13.24 24.20 -6.20
C LEU A 14 -12.21 23.21 -5.62
N ASN A 15 -12.51 21.91 -5.67
CA ASN A 15 -11.58 20.86 -5.26
C ASN A 15 -10.33 20.84 -6.15
N SER A 16 -10.50 20.85 -7.48
CA SER A 16 -9.36 20.84 -8.42
C SER A 16 -8.46 22.08 -8.28
N ILE A 17 -9.05 23.27 -8.06
CA ILE A 17 -8.32 24.51 -7.79
C ILE A 17 -7.59 24.45 -6.46
N SER A 18 -8.24 23.94 -5.41
CA SER A 18 -7.66 23.77 -4.08
C SER A 18 -6.42 22.88 -4.12
N ILE A 19 -6.48 21.75 -4.83
CA ILE A 19 -5.33 20.83 -5.00
C ILE A 19 -4.13 21.54 -5.64
N ILE A 20 -4.35 22.25 -6.75
CA ILE A 20 -3.27 22.96 -7.47
C ILE A 20 -2.70 24.09 -6.61
N THR A 21 -3.56 24.80 -5.87
CA THR A 21 -3.14 25.85 -4.93
C THR A 21 -2.32 25.29 -3.77
N GLY A 22 -2.74 24.15 -3.22
CA GLY A 22 -2.00 23.41 -2.19
C GLY A 22 -0.61 22.99 -2.64
N LEU A 23 -0.47 22.43 -3.85
CA LEU A 23 0.82 22.09 -4.44
C LEU A 23 1.74 23.32 -4.58
N LYS A 24 1.21 24.44 -5.08
CA LYS A 24 1.98 25.70 -5.19
C LYS A 24 2.45 26.20 -3.82
N ASN A 25 1.56 26.18 -2.83
CA ASN A 25 1.88 26.61 -1.47
C ASN A 25 2.94 25.71 -0.81
N ALA A 26 2.90 24.39 -1.09
CA ALA A 26 3.91 23.46 -0.61
C ALA A 26 5.30 23.77 -1.21
N ILE A 27 5.39 24.01 -2.52
CA ILE A 27 6.65 24.44 -3.18
C ILE A 27 7.14 25.77 -2.60
N ALA A 28 6.25 26.74 -2.38
CA ALA A 28 6.63 28.04 -1.84
C ALA A 28 7.21 27.93 -0.42
N LYS A 29 6.68 27.02 0.40
CA LYS A 29 7.19 26.76 1.77
C LYS A 29 8.47 25.94 1.78
N ASN A 30 8.64 25.03 0.83
CA ASN A 30 9.84 24.23 0.70
C ASN A 30 10.20 24.05 -0.79
N PRO A 31 11.05 24.94 -1.35
CA PRO A 31 11.40 24.92 -2.77
C PRO A 31 12.14 23.68 -3.24
N SER A 32 12.66 22.84 -2.33
CA SER A 32 13.32 21.58 -2.69
C SER A 32 12.34 20.44 -2.97
N LEU A 33 11.04 20.63 -2.73
CA LEU A 33 10.02 19.62 -3.01
C LEU A 33 9.83 19.47 -4.51
N GLN A 34 9.84 18.21 -4.97
CA GLN A 34 9.45 17.85 -6.32
C GLN A 34 8.11 17.14 -6.29
N PHE A 35 7.29 17.37 -7.30
CA PHE A 35 5.98 16.73 -7.41
C PHE A 35 5.78 16.15 -8.80
N ASP A 36 5.37 14.88 -8.82
CA ASP A 36 4.63 14.35 -9.94
C ASP A 36 3.21 14.89 -9.85
N VAL A 37 2.95 15.96 -10.61
CA VAL A 37 1.66 16.63 -10.62
C VAL A 37 0.55 15.67 -11.06
N ALA A 38 0.78 14.82 -12.07
CA ALA A 38 -0.26 13.91 -12.54
C ALA A 38 -0.60 12.83 -11.50
N ALA A 39 0.42 12.26 -10.85
CA ALA A 39 0.22 11.33 -9.74
C ALA A 39 -0.47 12.01 -8.57
N SER A 40 -0.03 13.21 -8.21
CA SER A 40 -0.64 14.02 -7.15
C SER A 40 -2.11 14.31 -7.47
N LEU A 41 -2.49 14.55 -8.72
CA LEU A 41 -3.89 14.80 -9.05
C LEU A 41 -4.80 13.57 -8.91
N LYS A 42 -4.23 12.36 -9.08
CA LYS A 42 -4.92 11.08 -8.86
C LYS A 42 -4.75 10.54 -7.45
N SER A 43 -3.87 11.17 -6.68
CA SER A 43 -3.50 10.76 -5.34
C SER A 43 -4.00 11.78 -4.33
N PRO A 44 -4.39 11.32 -3.15
CA PRO A 44 -4.75 12.21 -2.06
C PRO A 44 -3.52 12.80 -1.33
N MET A 45 -2.31 12.44 -1.71
CA MET A 45 -1.04 12.99 -1.21
C MET A 45 -0.27 13.69 -2.33
N ASN A 46 0.63 14.63 -1.99
CA ASN A 46 1.55 15.20 -2.97
C ASN A 46 2.63 14.16 -3.24
N ILE A 47 2.57 13.57 -4.41
CA ILE A 47 3.42 12.44 -4.77
C ILE A 47 4.67 12.95 -5.44
N ASP A 48 5.81 12.55 -4.87
CA ASP A 48 7.12 12.72 -5.50
C ASP A 48 7.59 11.36 -6.02
N ARG A 49 7.57 11.20 -7.36
CA ARG A 49 8.17 10.08 -8.10
C ARG A 49 9.41 10.51 -8.89
N SER A 50 9.99 11.67 -8.59
CA SER A 50 11.13 12.21 -9.35
C SER A 50 12.34 11.28 -9.42
N SER A 51 12.50 10.43 -8.41
CA SER A 51 13.57 9.41 -8.35
C SER A 51 13.27 8.14 -9.17
N ILE A 52 12.02 7.97 -9.63
CA ILE A 52 11.56 6.77 -10.33
C ILE A 52 11.79 6.93 -11.83
N ILE A 53 12.78 6.21 -12.36
CA ILE A 53 13.15 6.28 -13.77
C ILE A 53 12.23 5.38 -14.61
N ASN A 54 11.25 5.97 -15.30
CA ASN A 54 10.25 5.24 -16.10
C ASN A 54 10.80 4.50 -17.34
N THR A 55 12.08 4.66 -17.67
CA THR A 55 12.74 3.88 -18.74
C THR A 55 13.34 2.58 -18.23
N THR A 56 13.40 2.36 -16.91
CA THR A 56 13.87 1.12 -16.31
C THR A 56 12.71 0.13 -16.11
N PRO A 57 12.94 -1.20 -16.18
CA PRO A 57 11.88 -2.19 -15.95
C PRO A 57 11.21 -2.06 -14.58
N GLU A 58 11.98 -1.81 -13.52
CA GLU A 58 11.47 -1.60 -12.17
C GLU A 58 10.64 -0.32 -12.05
N GLY A 59 11.07 0.77 -12.69
CA GLY A 59 10.35 2.04 -12.69
C GLY A 59 9.02 1.95 -13.45
N GLN A 60 8.99 1.26 -14.58
CA GLN A 60 7.76 0.98 -15.33
C GLN A 60 6.78 0.16 -14.50
N LYS A 61 7.25 -0.96 -13.93
CA LYS A 61 6.40 -1.81 -13.08
C LYS A 61 5.87 -1.04 -11.87
N PHE A 62 6.70 -0.25 -11.19
CA PHE A 62 6.24 0.59 -10.07
C PHE A 62 5.14 1.56 -10.51
N ASN A 63 5.35 2.30 -11.61
CA ASN A 63 4.39 3.29 -12.09
C ASN A 63 3.06 2.65 -12.50
N GLU A 64 3.09 1.51 -13.19
CA GLU A 64 1.86 0.77 -13.56
C GLU A 64 1.06 0.34 -12.32
N LEU A 65 1.75 -0.18 -11.29
CA LEU A 65 1.09 -0.64 -10.06
C LEU A 65 0.55 0.53 -9.23
N TYR A 66 1.31 1.62 -9.13
CA TYR A 66 0.87 2.83 -8.44
C TYR A 66 -0.35 3.46 -9.14
N ASP A 67 -0.32 3.53 -10.47
CA ASP A 67 -1.43 4.07 -11.25
C ASP A 67 -2.68 3.20 -11.11
N ALA A 68 -2.54 1.86 -11.03
CA ALA A 68 -3.66 0.97 -10.71
C ALA A 68 -4.23 1.23 -9.31
N LEU A 69 -3.38 1.39 -8.28
CA LEU A 69 -3.80 1.79 -6.93
C LEU A 69 -4.54 3.14 -6.93
N ALA A 70 -4.02 4.12 -7.67
CA ALA A 70 -4.63 5.44 -7.76
C ALA A 70 -6.00 5.43 -8.47
N MET A 71 -6.36 4.35 -9.17
CA MET A 71 -7.71 4.17 -9.74
C MET A 71 -8.73 3.60 -8.74
N SER A 72 -8.29 3.04 -7.60
CA SER A 72 -9.19 2.52 -6.57
C SER A 72 -9.90 3.65 -5.82
N PRO A 73 -11.25 3.69 -5.82
CA PRO A 73 -12.00 4.64 -5.00
C PRO A 73 -11.68 4.52 -3.51
N GLU A 74 -11.48 3.31 -3.00
CA GLU A 74 -11.14 3.11 -1.59
C GLU A 74 -9.75 3.64 -1.25
N PHE A 75 -8.78 3.48 -2.15
CA PHE A 75 -7.43 4.04 -1.98
C PHE A 75 -7.47 5.57 -1.95
N GLN A 76 -8.27 6.19 -2.81
CA GLN A 76 -8.48 7.64 -2.79
C GLN A 76 -9.16 8.09 -1.48
N LYS A 77 -10.14 7.34 -0.98
CA LYS A 77 -10.85 7.63 0.29
C LYS A 77 -9.96 7.55 1.51
N LEU A 78 -9.05 6.58 1.55
CA LEU A 78 -8.14 6.36 2.68
C LEU A 78 -7.54 7.68 3.16
N PHE A 79 -7.12 8.52 2.24
CA PHE A 79 -6.45 9.78 2.58
C PHE A 79 -7.34 11.02 2.42
N THR A 80 -8.30 11.05 1.48
CA THR A 80 -9.25 12.19 1.40
C THR A 80 -10.14 12.30 2.65
N SER A 81 -10.44 11.19 3.31
CA SER A 81 -11.16 11.19 4.60
C SER A 81 -10.39 11.88 5.73
N ILE A 82 -9.07 11.99 5.62
CA ILE A 82 -8.21 12.79 6.50
C ILE A 82 -8.37 14.25 6.14
N PHE A 83 -8.11 14.60 4.89
CA PHE A 83 -7.85 15.97 4.46
C PHE A 83 -9.13 16.75 4.11
N LYS A 84 -10.18 16.61 4.92
CA LYS A 84 -11.46 17.31 4.76
C LYS A 84 -11.31 18.84 4.55
N ASP A 85 -10.18 19.40 4.99
CA ASP A 85 -9.85 20.83 4.91
C ASP A 85 -8.81 21.19 3.81
N GLY A 86 -8.49 20.27 2.89
CA GLY A 86 -7.63 20.53 1.72
C GLY A 86 -6.12 20.49 1.95
N ASN A 87 -5.66 20.16 3.17
CA ASN A 87 -4.22 20.01 3.47
C ASN A 87 -3.67 18.72 2.85
N ARG A 88 -2.60 18.79 2.05
CA ARG A 88 -1.96 17.61 1.42
C ARG A 88 -0.50 17.48 1.89
N PHE A 89 -0.07 16.26 2.14
CA PHE A 89 1.28 15.96 2.64
C PHE A 89 2.15 15.35 1.55
N ASN A 90 3.46 15.58 1.63
CA ASN A 90 4.41 15.12 0.64
C ASN A 90 4.88 13.71 0.97
N VAL A 91 4.71 12.80 0.01
CA VAL A 91 5.24 11.44 0.08
C VAL A 91 6.15 11.23 -1.12
N LYS A 92 7.42 10.93 -0.83
CA LYS A 92 8.41 10.59 -1.83
C LYS A 92 8.56 9.08 -1.94
N PHE A 93 8.50 8.58 -3.16
CA PHE A 93 8.87 7.20 -3.47
C PHE A 93 10.30 7.13 -3.97
N GLU A 94 11.00 6.09 -3.54
CA GLU A 94 12.34 5.73 -4.01
C GLU A 94 12.41 4.22 -4.26
N ILE A 95 13.03 3.83 -5.38
CA ILE A 95 13.43 2.43 -5.59
C ILE A 95 14.90 2.31 -5.20
N ALA A 96 15.18 1.49 -4.18
CA ALA A 96 16.53 1.20 -3.73
C ALA A 96 16.93 -0.21 -4.18
N ASP A 97 18.22 -0.44 -4.47
CA ASP A 97 18.69 -1.77 -4.86
C ASP A 97 18.33 -2.84 -3.82
N HIS A 98 18.49 -2.51 -2.54
CA HIS A 98 18.05 -3.29 -1.39
C HIS A 98 17.46 -2.37 -0.32
N VAL A 99 16.54 -2.91 0.50
CA VAL A 99 15.93 -2.18 1.62
C VAL A 99 16.04 -3.04 2.87
N TYR A 100 16.41 -2.43 4.00
CA TYR A 100 16.63 -3.13 5.27
C TYR A 100 15.81 -2.48 6.38
N GLU A 101 15.41 -3.28 7.38
CA GLU A 101 14.69 -2.78 8.56
C GLU A 101 15.40 -1.59 9.18
N ASP A 102 14.63 -0.57 9.57
CA ASP A 102 15.11 0.70 10.11
C ASP A 102 16.17 1.41 9.25
N ASN A 103 16.21 1.13 7.94
CA ASN A 103 17.26 1.58 7.03
C ASN A 103 18.68 1.16 7.46
N ASN A 104 18.83 0.04 8.19
CA ASN A 104 20.11 -0.45 8.67
C ASN A 104 20.57 -1.71 7.89
N PRO A 105 21.66 -1.65 7.09
CA PRO A 105 22.17 -2.78 6.32
C PRO A 105 22.58 -4.02 7.13
N THR A 106 22.79 -3.88 8.44
CA THR A 106 23.08 -5.02 9.33
C THR A 106 21.83 -5.77 9.77
N LYS A 107 20.64 -5.24 9.48
CA LYS A 107 19.36 -5.86 9.80
C LYS A 107 18.82 -6.65 8.62
N LYS A 108 17.70 -7.32 8.83
CA LYS A 108 17.01 -8.12 7.82
C LYS A 108 16.61 -7.26 6.62
N GLU A 109 16.83 -7.79 5.42
CA GLU A 109 16.32 -7.19 4.19
C GLU A 109 14.79 -7.34 4.11
N VAL A 110 14.09 -6.23 3.91
CA VAL A 110 12.64 -6.14 3.78
C VAL A 110 12.24 -5.69 2.38
N ASN A 111 10.95 -5.78 2.08
CA ASN A 111 10.43 -5.44 0.75
C ASN A 111 10.33 -3.91 0.57
N ALA A 112 10.06 -3.20 1.65
CA ALA A 112 9.93 -1.75 1.68
C ALA A 112 10.03 -1.22 3.12
N THR A 113 10.20 0.09 3.23
CA THR A 113 10.13 0.83 4.50
C THR A 113 9.50 2.20 4.29
N THR A 114 8.74 2.66 5.27
CA THR A 114 8.27 4.05 5.36
C THR A 114 8.94 4.76 6.53
N SER A 115 9.48 5.95 6.28
CA SER A 115 10.10 6.78 7.31
C SER A 115 9.70 8.24 7.16
N GLU A 116 9.67 8.95 8.27
CA GLU A 116 9.49 10.40 8.31
C GLU A 116 10.82 11.09 8.64
N ASP A 117 11.17 12.11 7.86
CA ASP A 117 12.27 13.00 8.21
C ASP A 117 11.89 13.84 9.45
N PRO A 118 12.66 13.80 10.53
CA PRO A 118 12.26 14.40 11.80
C PRO A 118 12.16 15.92 11.76
N VAL A 119 12.85 16.58 10.82
CA VAL A 119 12.93 18.05 10.71
C VAL A 119 11.89 18.57 9.74
N THR A 120 11.89 18.06 8.51
CA THR A 120 11.03 18.52 7.41
C THR A 120 9.65 17.88 7.44
N LYS A 121 9.47 16.81 8.21
CA LYS A 121 8.24 16.01 8.25
C LYS A 121 7.83 15.43 6.89
N ASN A 122 8.79 15.36 5.96
CA ASN A 122 8.60 14.69 4.68
C ASN A 122 8.63 13.18 4.89
N ILE A 123 7.68 12.48 4.25
CA ILE A 123 7.59 11.03 4.33
C ILE A 123 8.28 10.44 3.10
N ILE A 124 9.14 9.44 3.34
CA ILE A 124 9.86 8.71 2.30
C ILE A 124 9.45 7.23 2.39
N ILE A 125 8.99 6.69 1.27
CA ILE A 125 8.73 5.27 1.06
C ILE A 125 9.82 4.72 0.16
N LYS A 126 10.61 3.79 0.67
CA LYS A 126 11.60 3.04 -0.11
C LYS A 126 11.07 1.67 -0.46
N ILE A 127 11.11 1.32 -1.75
CA ILE A 127 10.72 0.01 -2.27
C ILE A 127 11.98 -0.72 -2.75
N SER A 128 12.14 -2.00 -2.38
CA SER A 128 13.25 -2.82 -2.84
C SER A 128 13.09 -3.15 -4.32
N LYS A 129 14.11 -2.87 -5.12
CA LYS A 129 14.20 -3.26 -6.53
C LYS A 129 14.04 -4.78 -6.71
N GLN A 130 14.45 -5.57 -5.72
CA GLN A 130 14.43 -7.03 -5.75
C GLN A 130 13.01 -7.62 -5.86
N ILE A 131 11.97 -6.90 -5.41
CA ILE A 131 10.57 -7.36 -5.54
C ILE A 131 9.95 -6.92 -6.89
N LEU A 132 10.52 -5.92 -7.55
CA LEU A 132 10.03 -5.39 -8.82
C LEU A 132 10.57 -6.15 -10.02
N LEU A 133 11.82 -6.62 -9.97
CA LEU A 133 12.46 -7.35 -11.07
C LEU A 133 12.06 -8.83 -11.13
N ALA A 134 11.88 -9.34 -12.34
CA ALA A 134 11.73 -10.76 -12.60
C ALA A 134 13.09 -11.49 -12.44
N GLY A 135 13.07 -12.75 -12.02
CA GLY A 135 14.26 -13.61 -11.97
C GLY A 135 15.04 -13.61 -10.66
N ASN A 136 14.71 -12.75 -9.68
CA ASN A 136 15.21 -12.91 -8.31
C ASN A 136 14.37 -13.98 -7.58
N ILE A 137 14.81 -15.25 -7.63
CA ILE A 137 14.09 -16.40 -7.08
C ILE A 137 13.73 -16.22 -5.59
N GLY A 138 14.56 -15.51 -4.82
CA GLY A 138 14.36 -15.33 -3.37
C GLY A 138 13.36 -14.24 -2.98
N LYS A 139 13.17 -13.21 -3.83
CA LYS A 139 12.37 -12.01 -3.49
C LYS A 139 11.28 -11.68 -4.50
N SER A 140 11.21 -12.38 -5.63
CA SER A 140 10.20 -12.15 -6.67
C SER A 140 8.78 -12.24 -6.09
N GLN A 141 8.00 -11.25 -6.46
CA GLN A 141 6.60 -11.07 -6.09
C GLN A 141 5.76 -10.92 -7.35
N THR A 142 4.51 -11.39 -7.23
CA THR A 142 3.49 -11.13 -8.23
C THR A 142 3.15 -9.64 -8.29
N ARG A 143 2.51 -9.19 -9.37
CA ARG A 143 2.07 -7.80 -9.54
C ARG A 143 1.14 -7.36 -8.40
N ILE A 144 0.19 -8.20 -7.98
CA ILE A 144 -0.72 -7.89 -6.87
C ILE A 144 -0.01 -7.86 -5.51
N GLU A 145 1.02 -8.69 -5.28
CA GLU A 145 1.84 -8.62 -4.06
C GLU A 145 2.63 -7.31 -4.01
N ASN A 146 3.21 -6.87 -5.13
CA ASN A 146 3.88 -5.58 -5.22
C ASN A 146 2.92 -4.41 -4.98
N ALA A 147 1.71 -4.45 -5.57
CA ALA A 147 0.69 -3.45 -5.32
C ALA A 147 0.29 -3.41 -3.84
N LYS A 148 0.13 -4.59 -3.19
CA LYS A 148 -0.11 -4.67 -1.75
C LYS A 148 1.05 -4.06 -0.96
N THR A 149 2.32 -4.29 -1.33
CA THR A 149 3.45 -3.68 -0.63
C THR A 149 3.40 -2.16 -0.72
N ILE A 150 3.17 -1.60 -1.92
CA ILE A 150 3.01 -0.14 -2.09
C ILE A 150 1.85 0.38 -1.23
N LEU A 151 0.71 -0.33 -1.21
CA LEU A 151 -0.46 0.01 -0.40
C LEU A 151 -0.17 -0.02 1.11
N HIS A 152 0.55 -1.04 1.58
CA HIS A 152 0.94 -1.19 2.98
C HIS A 152 1.80 -0.01 3.44
N GLU A 153 2.81 0.37 2.66
CA GLU A 153 3.62 1.55 2.96
C GLU A 153 2.82 2.86 2.89
N CYS A 154 1.87 2.95 1.97
CA CYS A 154 0.93 4.07 1.92
C CYS A 154 0.10 4.17 3.21
N VAL A 155 -0.29 3.05 3.83
CA VAL A 155 -0.95 3.04 5.15
C VAL A 155 0.00 3.49 6.26
N HIS A 156 1.28 3.11 6.24
CA HIS A 156 2.25 3.70 7.18
C HIS A 156 2.37 5.22 7.01
N ALA A 157 2.44 5.71 5.77
CA ALA A 157 2.45 7.14 5.49
C ALA A 157 1.18 7.84 6.00
N TYR A 158 0.01 7.21 5.83
CA TYR A 158 -1.26 7.66 6.41
C TYR A 158 -1.14 7.84 7.94
N LEU A 159 -0.55 6.87 8.63
CA LEU A 159 -0.41 6.89 10.08
C LEU A 159 0.57 7.98 10.56
N PHE A 160 1.69 8.18 9.86
CA PHE A 160 2.62 9.29 10.15
C PHE A 160 1.94 10.66 10.04
N VAL A 161 1.21 10.89 8.95
CA VAL A 161 0.48 12.15 8.77
C VAL A 161 -0.55 12.36 9.88
N LYS A 162 -1.30 11.32 10.25
CA LYS A 162 -2.30 11.41 11.33
C LYS A 162 -1.66 11.68 12.69
N ALA A 163 -0.56 11.01 13.02
CA ALA A 163 0.14 11.20 14.28
C ALA A 163 0.61 12.65 14.47
N ASN A 164 1.12 13.28 13.40
CA ASN A 164 1.55 14.67 13.45
C ASN A 164 0.41 15.70 13.39
N ASN A 165 -0.80 15.27 13.01
CA ASN A 165 -1.93 16.17 12.82
C ASN A 165 -3.19 15.61 13.50
N PRO A 166 -3.17 15.44 14.83
CA PRO A 166 -4.23 14.78 15.55
C PRO A 166 -5.56 15.54 15.49
N THR A 167 -5.62 16.80 15.07
CA THR A 167 -6.91 17.51 14.92
C THR A 167 -7.63 17.19 13.61
N ILE A 168 -6.95 16.56 12.65
CA ILE A 168 -7.48 16.27 11.33
C ILE A 168 -8.29 14.97 11.36
N GLY A 169 -9.61 15.04 11.15
CA GLY A 169 -10.52 13.88 11.15
C GLY A 169 -10.88 13.41 12.56
N THR A 170 -11.81 14.15 13.17
CA THR A 170 -12.13 14.26 14.62
C THR A 170 -12.44 12.99 15.41
N ASP A 171 -12.78 11.86 14.78
CA ASP A 171 -13.12 10.61 15.51
C ASP A 171 -11.94 9.66 15.74
N PHE A 172 -10.90 9.74 14.91
CA PHE A 172 -9.74 8.84 14.98
C PHE A 172 -8.74 9.23 16.07
N VAL A 173 -8.79 10.50 16.44
CA VAL A 173 -7.87 11.24 17.32
C VAL A 173 -7.84 10.71 18.74
N LYS A 174 -9.00 10.36 19.30
CA LYS A 174 -9.10 9.80 20.66
C LYS A 174 -8.52 8.38 20.74
N ILE A 175 -8.62 7.62 19.65
CA ILE A 175 -8.08 6.25 19.53
C ILE A 175 -6.58 6.29 19.22
N LEU A 176 -6.12 7.26 18.44
CA LEU A 176 -4.71 7.41 18.07
C LEU A 176 -3.86 7.99 19.20
N ASN A 177 -4.35 9.02 19.90
CA ASN A 177 -3.62 9.73 20.96
C ASN A 177 -3.34 8.89 22.21
N THR A 178 -3.84 7.66 22.28
CA THR A 178 -3.62 6.73 23.38
C THR A 178 -2.64 5.59 23.04
N MET A 179 -2.13 5.46 21.81
CA MET A 179 -1.62 4.16 21.35
C MET A 179 -0.26 4.06 20.60
N TYR A 180 0.53 5.13 20.37
CA TYR A 180 1.70 4.98 19.47
C TYR A 180 2.98 5.74 19.80
N PRO A 181 4.05 5.01 20.18
CA PRO A 181 5.41 5.38 19.79
C PRO A 181 6.23 4.27 19.09
N ALA A 182 5.74 3.03 18.87
CA ALA A 182 6.59 1.94 18.33
C ALA A 182 6.05 1.21 17.07
N ALA A 183 6.96 0.65 16.26
CA ALA A 183 6.65 -0.02 14.98
C ALA A 183 5.78 -1.29 15.13
N ASN A 184 5.95 -2.03 16.22
CA ASN A 184 5.17 -3.23 16.54
C ASN A 184 3.71 -2.92 16.83
N GLU A 185 3.44 -1.76 17.42
CA GLU A 185 2.07 -1.31 17.59
C GLU A 185 1.48 -1.11 16.17
N GLN A 186 2.20 -0.53 15.19
CA GLN A 186 1.54 0.01 13.98
C GLN A 186 0.94 -1.13 13.18
N HIS A 187 1.64 -2.26 13.17
CA HIS A 187 1.16 -3.50 12.59
C HIS A 187 -0.07 -4.07 13.31
N ASN A 188 -0.18 -3.98 14.65
CA ASN A 188 -1.42 -4.33 15.37
C ASN A 188 -2.59 -3.45 14.94
N PHE A 189 -2.40 -2.13 14.86
CA PHE A 189 -3.46 -1.25 14.37
C PHE A 189 -3.87 -1.58 12.94
N MET A 190 -2.90 -1.80 12.04
CA MET A 190 -3.18 -2.17 10.67
C MET A 190 -3.96 -3.48 10.58
N PHE A 191 -3.58 -4.47 11.39
CA PHE A 191 -4.29 -5.73 11.50
C PHE A 191 -5.74 -5.50 11.96
N ASP A 192 -5.93 -4.81 13.09
CA ASP A 192 -7.25 -4.67 13.71
C ASP A 192 -8.21 -3.75 12.95
N LYS A 193 -7.68 -2.79 12.17
CA LYS A 193 -8.47 -1.67 11.61
C LYS A 193 -8.32 -1.45 10.11
N MET A 194 -7.18 -1.80 9.51
CA MET A 194 -6.89 -1.46 8.11
C MET A 194 -7.07 -2.63 7.14
N ILE A 195 -7.16 -3.88 7.62
CA ILE A 195 -7.41 -5.05 6.76
C ILE A 195 -8.63 -4.84 5.85
N PRO A 196 -9.82 -4.40 6.33
CA PRO A 196 -10.98 -4.22 5.46
C PRO A 196 -10.74 -3.21 4.33
N THR A 197 -10.05 -2.10 4.63
CA THR A 197 -9.67 -1.09 3.64
C THR A 197 -8.69 -1.66 2.62
N MET A 198 -7.63 -2.34 3.07
CA MET A 198 -6.64 -2.93 2.17
C MET A 198 -7.27 -4.02 1.28
N GLN A 199 -8.11 -4.87 1.86
CA GLN A 199 -8.87 -5.90 1.15
C GLN A 199 -9.73 -5.28 0.05
N LYS A 200 -10.44 -4.18 0.37
CA LYS A 200 -11.28 -3.48 -0.58
C LYS A 200 -10.47 -2.87 -1.72
N VAL A 201 -9.36 -2.20 -1.43
CA VAL A 201 -8.45 -1.66 -2.47
C VAL A 201 -7.96 -2.77 -3.39
N LEU A 202 -7.46 -3.88 -2.84
CA LEU A 202 -6.96 -5.01 -3.62
C LEU A 202 -8.03 -5.64 -4.50
N SER A 203 -9.28 -5.70 -4.03
CA SER A 203 -10.41 -6.17 -4.83
C SER A 203 -10.74 -5.27 -6.02
N GLU A 204 -10.59 -3.94 -5.86
CA GLU A 204 -10.91 -2.95 -6.89
C GLU A 204 -9.86 -2.92 -8.00
N ILE A 205 -8.61 -3.22 -7.69
CA ILE A 205 -7.52 -3.21 -8.66
C ILE A 205 -7.20 -4.59 -9.26
N ARG A 206 -7.82 -5.68 -8.76
CA ARG A 206 -7.51 -7.07 -9.12
C ARG A 206 -7.21 -7.25 -10.60
N ASP A 207 -8.13 -6.81 -11.46
CA ASP A 207 -8.05 -7.07 -12.89
C ASP A 207 -6.95 -6.25 -13.60
N LEU A 208 -6.49 -5.15 -12.98
CA LEU A 208 -5.39 -4.32 -13.46
C LEU A 208 -4.01 -4.90 -13.08
N VAL A 209 -3.96 -5.75 -12.04
CA VAL A 209 -2.69 -6.25 -11.47
C VAL A 209 -2.60 -7.78 -11.45
N THR A 210 -3.47 -8.48 -12.18
CA THR A 210 -3.44 -9.95 -12.35
C THR A 210 -3.87 -10.34 -13.76
N THR A 211 -3.53 -11.55 -14.20
CA THR A 211 -3.95 -12.06 -15.53
C THR A 211 -5.28 -12.82 -15.47
N GLN A 212 -6.11 -12.71 -16.52
CA GLN A 212 -7.36 -13.49 -16.59
C GLN A 212 -7.09 -15.00 -16.57
N ARG A 213 -5.97 -15.43 -17.16
CA ARG A 213 -5.54 -16.83 -17.17
C ARG A 213 -5.28 -17.32 -15.75
N GLY A 214 -4.45 -16.63 -14.98
CA GLY A 214 -4.17 -16.98 -13.59
C GLY A 214 -5.41 -17.00 -12.71
N ARG A 215 -6.29 -16.00 -12.88
CA ARG A 215 -7.59 -15.97 -12.18
C ARG A 215 -8.45 -17.20 -12.47
N ASN A 216 -8.55 -17.61 -13.74
CA ASN A 216 -9.34 -18.78 -14.14
C ASN A 216 -8.84 -20.08 -13.50
N VAL A 217 -7.52 -20.24 -13.31
CA VAL A 217 -6.95 -21.41 -12.63
C VAL A 217 -7.41 -21.43 -11.18
N LEU A 218 -7.28 -20.31 -10.47
CA LEU A 218 -7.72 -20.21 -9.07
C LEU A 218 -9.22 -20.48 -8.94
N ASP A 219 -10.04 -19.92 -9.83
CA ASP A 219 -11.50 -20.05 -9.79
C ASP A 219 -12.00 -21.49 -10.06
N LYS A 220 -11.25 -22.29 -10.83
CA LYS A 220 -11.73 -23.58 -11.36
C LYS A 220 -10.97 -24.80 -10.84
N GLU A 221 -9.70 -24.64 -10.52
CA GLU A 221 -8.78 -25.76 -10.28
C GLU A 221 -8.27 -25.81 -8.84
N VAL A 222 -8.30 -24.69 -8.11
CA VAL A 222 -7.82 -24.63 -6.72
C VAL A 222 -8.95 -24.91 -5.73
N THR A 223 -8.69 -25.87 -4.84
CA THR A 223 -9.53 -26.17 -3.67
C THR A 223 -8.77 -25.79 -2.41
N MET A 224 -9.47 -25.17 -1.46
CA MET A 224 -8.94 -24.75 -0.18
C MET A 224 -9.47 -25.65 0.94
N HIS A 225 -8.71 -25.80 2.02
CA HIS A 225 -9.05 -26.68 3.13
C HIS A 225 -9.11 -25.93 4.46
N PRO A 226 -10.27 -25.34 4.82
CA PRO A 226 -10.39 -24.52 6.03
C PRO A 226 -10.23 -25.27 7.36
N THR A 227 -10.43 -26.58 7.36
CA THR A 227 -10.18 -27.45 8.52
C THR A 227 -9.48 -28.73 8.06
N GLN A 228 -8.51 -29.22 8.83
CA GLN A 228 -7.78 -30.46 8.51
C GLN A 228 -8.40 -31.69 9.18
N ASN A 229 -9.08 -31.51 10.33
CA ASN A 229 -9.71 -32.61 11.05
C ASN A 229 -11.03 -32.18 11.74
N PRO A 230 -12.21 -32.47 11.14
CA PRO A 230 -12.41 -33.19 9.87
C PRO A 230 -11.92 -32.35 8.68
N LEU A 231 -11.46 -33.02 7.62
CA LEU A 231 -11.06 -32.33 6.39
C LEU A 231 -12.30 -31.71 5.72
N THR A 232 -12.30 -30.39 5.57
CA THR A 232 -13.30 -29.68 4.77
C THR A 232 -12.66 -29.09 3.51
N SER A 233 -13.50 -28.84 2.50
CA SER A 233 -13.06 -28.33 1.21
C SER A 233 -13.98 -27.22 0.73
N THR A 234 -13.41 -26.13 0.25
CA THR A 234 -14.13 -25.02 -0.38
C THR A 234 -13.44 -24.62 -1.68
N SER A 235 -14.20 -24.09 -2.64
CA SER A 235 -13.60 -23.40 -3.78
C SER A 235 -12.79 -22.17 -3.33
N TRP A 236 -11.94 -21.66 -4.21
CA TRP A 236 -11.22 -20.41 -4.00
C TRP A 236 -12.17 -19.24 -3.69
N ILE A 237 -11.89 -18.50 -2.60
CA ILE A 237 -12.67 -17.32 -2.21
C ILE A 237 -11.77 -16.09 -2.30
N TRP A 238 -12.02 -15.24 -3.30
CA TRP A 238 -11.24 -14.02 -3.53
C TRP A 238 -11.19 -13.07 -2.32
N SER A 239 -12.30 -12.94 -1.58
CA SER A 239 -12.31 -12.08 -0.39
C SER A 239 -11.37 -12.58 0.71
N GLU A 240 -11.25 -13.90 0.89
CA GLU A 240 -10.26 -14.49 1.81
C GLU A 240 -8.84 -14.28 1.30
N TYR A 241 -8.60 -14.45 0.00
CA TYR A 241 -7.29 -14.16 -0.58
C TYR A 241 -6.84 -12.72 -0.32
N TYR A 242 -7.69 -11.73 -0.58
CA TYR A 242 -7.33 -10.33 -0.34
C TYR A 242 -7.13 -10.01 1.14
N LYS A 243 -7.91 -10.64 2.03
CA LYS A 243 -7.74 -10.54 3.48
C LYS A 243 -6.37 -11.08 3.88
N TYR A 244 -6.04 -12.32 3.51
CA TYR A 244 -4.76 -12.94 3.83
C TYR A 244 -3.58 -12.22 3.18
N LEU A 245 -3.74 -11.74 1.94
CA LEU A 245 -2.74 -10.91 1.29
C LEU A 245 -2.51 -9.59 2.04
N SER A 246 -3.57 -8.97 2.60
CA SER A 246 -3.45 -7.77 3.43
C SER A 246 -2.78 -8.04 4.79
N ILE A 247 -2.96 -9.24 5.33
CA ILE A 247 -2.34 -9.70 6.59
C ILE A 247 -0.84 -9.99 6.41
N LYS A 248 -0.43 -10.50 5.24
CA LYS A 248 0.98 -10.80 4.96
C LYS A 248 1.87 -9.59 5.28
N GLY A 249 2.97 -9.77 5.98
CA GLY A 249 3.83 -8.69 6.48
C GLY A 249 3.45 -8.13 7.86
N LEU A 250 2.33 -8.57 8.45
CA LEU A 250 1.90 -8.22 9.82
C LEU A 250 2.12 -9.38 10.80
N GLU A 251 2.90 -10.40 10.44
CA GLU A 251 3.04 -11.64 11.22
C GLU A 251 3.67 -11.41 12.61
N GLU A 252 4.43 -10.33 12.78
CA GLU A 252 5.02 -9.96 14.07
C GLU A 252 4.02 -9.29 15.03
N ALA A 253 2.86 -8.85 14.55
CA ALA A 253 1.81 -8.26 15.35
C ALA A 253 1.28 -9.26 16.38
N THR A 254 0.99 -8.78 17.59
CA THR A 254 0.34 -9.56 18.65
C THR A 254 -1.02 -10.09 18.20
N SER A 255 -1.80 -9.28 17.47
CA SER A 255 -3.09 -9.70 16.91
C SER A 255 -2.95 -10.88 15.95
N PHE A 256 -1.93 -10.86 15.07
CA PHE A 256 -1.66 -12.00 14.18
C PHE A 256 -1.33 -13.27 14.96
N LYS A 257 -0.39 -13.18 15.90
CA LYS A 257 0.06 -14.35 16.70
C LYS A 257 -1.08 -14.97 17.51
N LYS A 258 -2.07 -14.16 17.90
CA LYS A 258 -3.27 -14.61 18.60
C LYS A 258 -4.27 -15.30 17.66
N ASP A 259 -4.53 -14.72 16.49
CA ASP A 259 -5.57 -15.20 15.56
C ASP A 259 -5.07 -16.36 14.67
N PHE A 260 -3.75 -16.49 14.51
CA PHE A 260 -3.08 -17.54 13.72
C PHE A 260 -2.02 -18.27 14.56
N PRO A 261 -2.40 -18.96 15.66
CA PRO A 261 -1.44 -19.68 16.49
C PRO A 261 -0.81 -20.83 15.70
N ASN A 262 0.46 -21.13 15.98
CA ASN A 262 1.15 -22.27 15.38
C ASN A 262 1.14 -23.47 16.35
N PRO A 263 0.60 -24.64 15.98
CA PRO A 263 -0.11 -24.96 14.73
C PRO A 263 -1.60 -24.59 14.78
N SER A 264 -2.21 -24.25 13.63
CA SER A 264 -3.67 -24.11 13.48
C SER A 264 -4.12 -24.22 12.03
N ASP A 265 -5.35 -24.71 11.84
CA ASP A 265 -6.02 -24.75 10.52
C ASP A 265 -6.09 -23.35 9.87
N GLN A 266 -6.30 -22.30 10.66
CA GLN A 266 -6.29 -20.91 10.18
C GLN A 266 -4.92 -20.49 9.61
N LEU A 267 -3.82 -20.85 10.26
CA LEU A 267 -2.47 -20.53 9.80
C LEU A 267 -2.14 -21.29 8.50
N ASP A 268 -2.52 -22.57 8.42
CA ASP A 268 -2.34 -23.37 7.22
C ASP A 268 -3.15 -22.80 6.04
N LEU A 269 -4.41 -22.43 6.29
CA LEU A 269 -5.27 -21.81 5.28
C LEU A 269 -4.69 -20.46 4.78
N PHE A 270 -4.19 -19.62 5.69
CA PHE A 270 -3.50 -18.37 5.35
C PHE A 270 -2.30 -18.62 4.44
N ILE A 271 -1.43 -19.59 4.77
CA ILE A 271 -0.26 -19.95 3.97
C ILE A 271 -0.67 -20.46 2.60
N ASP A 272 -1.69 -21.33 2.53
CA ASP A 272 -2.15 -21.93 1.29
C ASP A 272 -2.71 -20.89 0.32
N TYR A 273 -3.54 -19.94 0.79
CA TYR A 273 -4.06 -18.87 -0.05
C TYR A 273 -2.92 -18.04 -0.67
N LEU A 274 -1.91 -17.68 0.13
CA LEU A 274 -0.76 -16.92 -0.37
C LEU A 274 0.07 -17.72 -1.37
N ARG A 275 0.26 -19.03 -1.13
CA ARG A 275 1.00 -19.92 -2.03
C ARG A 275 0.32 -20.03 -3.39
N HIS A 276 -0.99 -20.31 -3.43
CA HIS A 276 -1.73 -20.42 -4.68
C HIS A 276 -1.78 -19.10 -5.45
N GLY A 277 -2.04 -17.98 -4.76
CA GLY A 277 -2.00 -16.65 -5.38
C GLY A 277 -0.64 -16.34 -6.01
N LYS A 278 0.45 -16.60 -5.28
CA LYS A 278 1.82 -16.39 -5.78
C LYS A 278 2.14 -17.23 -7.03
N ASN A 279 1.66 -18.47 -7.07
CA ASN A 279 1.99 -19.40 -8.15
C ASN A 279 1.23 -19.13 -9.44
N GLU A 280 0.02 -18.56 -9.37
CA GLU A 280 -0.89 -18.50 -10.52
C GLU A 280 -1.11 -17.08 -11.09
N LEU A 281 -1.08 -16.01 -10.28
CA LEU A 281 -1.65 -14.72 -10.69
C LEU A 281 -0.86 -13.92 -11.74
N ASP A 282 0.41 -14.27 -11.94
CA ASP A 282 1.31 -13.66 -12.94
C ASP A 282 1.65 -14.62 -14.11
N ARG A 283 0.97 -15.78 -14.20
CA ARG A 283 1.12 -16.74 -15.33
C ARG A 283 0.33 -16.38 -16.58
#